data_AF-A0A7Z9IPC9-F1
#
_entry.id   AF-A0A7Z9IPC9-F1
#
_cell.length_a   1.000
_cell.length_b   1.000
_cell.length_c   1.000
_cell.angle_alpha   90.00
_cell.angle_beta   90.00
_cell.angle_gamma   90.00
#
_symmetry.space_group_name_H-M   'P 1'
#
loop_
_entity.id
_entity.type
_entity.pdbx_description
1 polymer ?
#
loop_
_entity_poly.entity_id
_entity_poly.type
_entity_poly.pdbx_seq_one_letter_code
_entity_poly.pdbx_strand_id
1 'polypeptide(L)'
;TIATDLVSTTWEEKIKFRTVADVTGGHNGIETRMGVAYTEGVVKRGMTLERFVDITSTNAAKILGLYPRKGVIAPGSDADITIIDPTVDKDLSLGDLHLEDYSIWEGYRVKGWPKSVVLRGTIAVLEGELLSGPSHGEFLPRCISSEILEGPVC
;
A
#
# COMPACT_ATOMS: atom_id res chain seq x y z
N THR A 1 -9.76 -7.56 -1.13
CA THR A 1 -8.81 -6.42 -1.05
C THR A 1 -7.41 -6.92 -1.31
N ILE A 2 -6.43 -6.04 -1.54
CA ILE A 2 -5.00 -6.38 -1.58
C ILE A 2 -4.31 -5.79 -0.35
N ALA A 3 -3.59 -6.64 0.38
CA ALA A 3 -2.73 -6.28 1.50
C ALA A 3 -1.36 -6.93 1.29
N THR A 4 -0.39 -6.63 2.17
CA THR A 4 0.99 -7.06 2.00
C THR A 4 1.43 -8.10 3.01
N ASP A 5 0.66 -8.27 4.10
CA ASP A 5 1.06 -9.11 5.24
C ASP A 5 2.49 -8.78 5.70
N LEU A 6 2.82 -7.49 5.76
CA LEU A 6 4.19 -7.06 5.96
C LEU A 6 4.66 -7.47 7.36
N VAL A 7 5.65 -8.35 7.36
CA VAL A 7 6.53 -8.63 8.49
C VAL A 7 7.94 -8.64 7.91
N SER A 8 8.69 -7.57 8.14
CA SER A 8 10.04 -7.40 7.64
C SER A 8 11.07 -7.58 8.75
N THR A 9 12.29 -7.93 8.37
CA THR A 9 13.45 -8.09 9.25
C THR A 9 14.71 -7.81 8.43
N THR A 10 15.87 -7.75 9.07
CA THR A 10 17.13 -7.54 8.36
C THR A 10 17.53 -8.77 7.55
N TRP A 11 18.41 -8.58 6.57
CA TRP A 11 18.99 -9.68 5.79
C TRP A 11 19.69 -10.69 6.69
N GLU A 12 20.47 -10.20 7.67
CA GLU A 12 21.16 -11.03 8.65
C GLU A 12 20.18 -11.97 9.38
N GLU A 13 19.07 -11.44 9.88
CA GLU A 13 18.07 -12.24 10.59
C GLU A 13 17.35 -13.21 9.65
N LYS A 14 17.11 -12.84 8.39
CA LYS A 14 16.52 -13.75 7.39
C LYS A 14 17.38 -14.96 7.09
N ILE A 15 18.70 -14.83 7.04
CA ILE A 15 19.61 -15.92 6.65
C ILE A 15 20.22 -16.68 7.82
N LYS A 16 19.95 -16.23 9.05
CA LYS A 16 20.49 -16.79 10.30
C LYS A 16 20.11 -18.26 10.52
N PHE A 17 18.91 -18.65 10.10
CA PHE A 17 18.35 -19.97 10.36
C PHE A 17 18.41 -20.88 9.14
N ARG A 18 18.45 -22.20 9.37
CA ARG A 18 18.65 -23.20 8.30
C ARG A 18 17.38 -23.89 7.82
N THR A 19 16.29 -23.81 8.58
CA THR A 19 15.03 -24.48 8.27
C THR A 19 13.87 -23.49 8.20
N VAL A 20 12.84 -23.83 7.43
CA VAL A 20 11.62 -23.01 7.29
C VAL A 20 10.86 -22.90 8.64
N ALA A 21 11.04 -23.85 9.56
CA ALA A 21 10.41 -23.81 10.86
C ALA A 21 11.02 -22.75 11.79
N ASP A 22 12.31 -22.44 11.60
CA ASP A 22 13.08 -21.58 12.51
C ASP A 22 13.28 -20.15 11.93
N VAL A 23 13.14 -19.98 10.62
CA VAL A 23 13.32 -18.68 9.97
C VAL A 23 12.17 -17.72 10.30
N THR A 24 12.49 -16.44 10.51
CA THR A 24 11.48 -15.39 10.62
C THR A 24 10.67 -15.34 9.32
N GLY A 25 9.36 -15.56 9.39
CA GLY A 25 8.44 -15.45 8.25
C GLY A 25 8.26 -14.01 7.74
N GLY A 26 7.57 -13.85 6.60
CA GLY A 26 7.21 -12.55 6.02
C GLY A 26 8.28 -11.90 5.14
N HIS A 27 7.92 -10.79 4.50
CA HIS A 27 8.80 -10.01 3.62
C HIS A 27 8.37 -8.54 3.56
N ASN A 28 9.19 -7.71 2.89
CA ASN A 28 8.85 -6.32 2.60
C ASN A 28 7.82 -6.22 1.46
N GLY A 29 6.98 -5.19 1.50
CA GLY A 29 5.92 -5.03 0.48
C GLY A 29 4.97 -3.86 0.66
N ILE A 30 4.96 -3.17 1.82
CA ILE A 30 4.03 -2.06 2.07
C ILE A 30 4.17 -0.95 1.02
N GLU A 31 5.42 -0.61 0.67
CA GLU A 31 5.75 0.44 -0.28
C GLU A 31 5.49 0.03 -1.73
N THR A 32 5.83 -1.21 -2.10
CA THR A 32 5.69 -1.71 -3.47
C THR A 32 4.25 -2.05 -3.83
N ARG A 33 3.36 -2.26 -2.84
CA ARG A 33 1.97 -2.70 -3.02
C ARG A 33 1.25 -1.97 -4.16
N MET A 34 1.31 -0.64 -4.17
CA MET A 34 0.53 0.17 -5.10
C MET A 34 1.09 0.08 -6.53
N GLY A 35 2.40 0.23 -6.70
CA GLY A 35 3.06 0.16 -8.00
C GLY A 35 2.96 -1.23 -8.64
N VAL A 36 3.15 -2.29 -7.86
CA VAL A 36 3.00 -3.67 -8.31
C VAL A 36 1.56 -3.99 -8.68
N ALA A 37 0.59 -3.62 -7.83
CA ALA A 37 -0.83 -3.86 -8.14
C ALA A 37 -1.29 -3.08 -9.39
N TYR A 38 -0.80 -1.85 -9.59
CA TYR A 38 -1.09 -1.07 -10.79
C TYR A 38 -0.47 -1.72 -12.03
N THR A 39 0.81 -2.11 -11.95
CA THR A 39 1.52 -2.79 -13.04
C THR A 39 0.83 -4.09 -13.44
N GLU A 40 0.54 -4.97 -12.48
CA GLU A 40 -0.04 -6.28 -12.74
C GLU A 40 -1.52 -6.20 -13.11
N GLY A 41 -2.29 -5.37 -12.41
CA GLY A 41 -3.73 -5.25 -12.62
C GLY A 41 -4.05 -4.36 -13.82
N VAL A 42 -3.70 -3.08 -13.72
CA VAL A 42 -4.13 -2.06 -14.69
C VAL A 42 -3.36 -2.22 -16.00
N VAL A 43 -2.03 -2.21 -15.94
CA VAL A 43 -1.20 -2.17 -17.16
C VAL A 43 -1.19 -3.51 -17.88
N LYS A 44 -0.90 -4.62 -17.18
CA LYS A 44 -0.74 -5.94 -17.82
C LYS A 44 -2.07 -6.65 -18.12
N ARG A 45 -3.11 -6.41 -17.32
CA ARG A 45 -4.39 -7.15 -17.41
C ARG A 45 -5.60 -6.27 -17.75
N GLY A 46 -5.42 -4.97 -17.97
CA GLY A 46 -6.50 -4.07 -18.35
C GLY A 46 -7.53 -3.85 -17.25
N MET A 47 -7.18 -4.03 -15.98
CA MET A 47 -8.05 -3.69 -14.86
C MET A 47 -8.39 -2.20 -14.91
N THR A 48 -9.66 -1.84 -14.72
CA THR A 48 -10.06 -0.43 -14.69
C THR A 48 -9.49 0.26 -13.44
N LEU A 49 -9.34 1.58 -13.51
CA LEU A 49 -8.84 2.37 -12.38
C LEU A 49 -9.79 2.32 -11.19
N GLU A 50 -11.10 2.28 -11.43
CA GLU A 50 -12.12 2.11 -10.39
C GLU A 50 -11.92 0.80 -9.64
N ARG A 51 -11.68 -0.30 -10.37
CA ARG A 51 -11.41 -1.60 -9.74
C ARG A 51 -10.10 -1.61 -8.98
N PHE A 52 -9.07 -0.92 -9.48
CA PHE A 52 -7.81 -0.74 -8.77
C PHE A 52 -8.01 0.02 -7.44
N VAL A 53 -8.80 1.10 -7.46
CA VAL A 53 -9.17 1.86 -6.26
C VAL A 53 -9.98 0.97 -5.29
N ASP A 54 -10.95 0.21 -5.79
CA ASP A 54 -11.75 -0.70 -4.98
C ASP A 54 -10.91 -1.69 -4.16
N ILE A 55 -9.95 -2.35 -4.81
CA ILE A 55 -9.16 -3.41 -4.15
C ILE A 55 -8.03 -2.86 -3.28
N THR A 56 -7.60 -1.61 -3.49
CA THR A 56 -6.48 -1.00 -2.75
C THR A 56 -6.92 -0.09 -1.60
N SER A 57 -8.13 0.47 -1.65
CA SER A 57 -8.65 1.40 -0.62
C SER A 57 -10.15 1.22 -0.32
N THR A 58 -11.07 1.43 -1.28
CA THR A 58 -12.51 1.55 -1.02
C THR A 58 -13.07 0.35 -0.25
N ASN A 59 -12.79 -0.88 -0.70
CA ASN A 59 -13.35 -2.06 -0.08
C ASN A 59 -12.78 -2.28 1.33
N ALA A 60 -11.53 -1.93 1.58
CA ALA A 60 -10.96 -1.99 2.92
C ALA A 60 -11.66 -0.98 3.85
N ALA A 61 -11.92 0.25 3.37
CA ALA A 61 -12.65 1.24 4.15
C ALA A 61 -14.08 0.78 4.47
N LYS A 62 -14.79 0.17 3.51
CA LYS A 62 -16.13 -0.40 3.74
C LYS A 62 -16.09 -1.51 4.78
N ILE A 63 -15.24 -2.53 4.58
CA ILE A 63 -15.06 -3.68 5.47
C ILE A 63 -14.71 -3.23 6.91
N LEU A 64 -13.88 -2.20 7.03
CA LEU A 64 -13.43 -1.72 8.32
C LEU A 64 -14.41 -0.76 9.00
N GLY A 65 -15.50 -0.35 8.35
CA GLY A 65 -16.45 0.61 8.91
C GLY A 65 -15.95 2.06 8.90
N LEU A 66 -15.11 2.40 7.91
CA LEU A 66 -14.48 3.71 7.74
C LEU A 66 -14.95 4.45 6.47
N TYR A 67 -15.72 3.81 5.60
CA TYR A 67 -16.34 4.48 4.45
C TYR A 67 -17.55 5.33 4.92
N PRO A 68 -17.74 6.57 4.42
CA PRO A 68 -16.97 7.25 3.39
C PRO A 68 -15.81 8.11 3.92
N ARG A 69 -15.53 8.13 5.23
CA ARG A 69 -14.41 8.93 5.78
C ARG A 69 -13.07 8.59 5.11
N LYS A 70 -12.85 7.32 4.75
CA LYS A 70 -11.68 6.81 4.01
C LYS A 70 -12.10 6.11 2.72
N GLY A 71 -11.15 5.99 1.79
CA GLY A 71 -11.32 5.18 0.57
C GLY A 71 -12.20 5.83 -0.50
N VAL A 72 -12.40 7.14 -0.46
CA VAL A 72 -13.14 7.89 -1.48
C VAL A 72 -12.66 9.34 -1.55
N ILE A 73 -12.71 9.94 -2.74
CA ILE A 73 -12.51 11.38 -2.93
C ILE A 73 -13.90 12.02 -3.03
N ALA A 74 -14.39 12.53 -1.91
CA ALA A 74 -15.68 13.19 -1.82
C ALA A 74 -15.68 14.26 -0.72
N PRO A 75 -16.49 15.33 -0.84
CA PRO A 75 -16.66 16.30 0.23
C PRO A 75 -16.97 15.63 1.58
N GLY A 76 -16.28 16.05 2.63
CA GLY A 76 -16.42 15.49 3.98
C GLY A 76 -15.57 14.25 4.26
N SER A 77 -14.85 13.70 3.28
CA SER A 77 -13.89 12.61 3.48
C SER A 77 -12.51 13.14 3.87
N ASP A 78 -11.70 12.33 4.56
CA ASP A 78 -10.33 12.73 4.89
C ASP A 78 -9.51 12.87 3.59
N ALA A 79 -8.72 13.94 3.48
CA ALA A 79 -7.87 14.21 2.32
C ALA A 79 -6.60 13.33 2.30
N ASP A 80 -6.81 12.02 2.18
CA ASP A 80 -5.78 11.00 2.01
C ASP A 80 -5.72 10.61 0.52
N ILE A 81 -4.79 11.21 -0.21
CA ILE A 81 -4.74 11.15 -1.67
C ILE A 81 -3.35 10.73 -2.12
N THR A 82 -3.27 9.78 -3.03
CA THR A 82 -2.01 9.37 -3.68
C THR A 82 -2.05 9.76 -5.15
N ILE A 83 -1.00 10.42 -5.61
CA ILE A 83 -0.76 10.72 -7.02
C ILE A 83 0.17 9.65 -7.59
N ILE A 84 -0.32 8.90 -8.57
CA ILE A 84 0.45 7.88 -9.29
C ILE A 84 0.85 8.47 -10.64
N ASP A 85 2.16 8.46 -10.93
CA ASP A 85 2.69 8.85 -12.23
C ASP A 85 2.72 7.63 -13.15
N PRO A 86 1.85 7.56 -14.18
CA PRO A 86 1.76 6.42 -15.07
C PRO A 86 2.94 6.33 -16.06
N THR A 87 3.77 7.38 -16.17
CA THR A 87 4.90 7.43 -17.11
C THR A 87 6.14 6.69 -16.61
N VAL A 88 6.19 6.36 -15.33
CA VAL A 88 7.28 5.59 -14.73
C VAL A 88 7.32 4.18 -15.34
N ASP A 89 8.46 3.79 -15.89
CA ASP A 89 8.76 2.45 -16.40
C ASP A 89 10.23 2.14 -16.11
N LYS A 90 10.48 1.41 -15.01
CA LYS A 90 11.83 1.09 -14.54
C LYS A 90 11.86 -0.21 -13.75
N ASP A 91 13.05 -0.78 -13.61
CA ASP A 91 13.30 -1.85 -12.66
C ASP A 91 13.44 -1.24 -11.26
N LEU A 92 12.79 -1.83 -10.27
CA LEU A 92 12.95 -1.44 -8.87
C LEU A 92 14.31 -1.87 -8.34
N SER A 93 14.88 -1.01 -7.52
CA SER A 93 16.08 -1.28 -6.74
C SER A 93 15.84 -0.98 -5.27
N LEU A 94 16.69 -1.50 -4.38
CA LEU A 94 16.67 -1.17 -2.95
C LEU A 94 16.75 0.34 -2.70
N GLY A 95 17.47 1.09 -3.54
CA GLY A 95 17.60 2.54 -3.42
C GLY A 95 16.31 3.33 -3.72
N ASP A 96 15.30 2.67 -4.29
CA ASP A 96 13.97 3.25 -4.50
C ASP A 96 13.04 3.07 -3.29
N LEU A 97 13.46 2.27 -2.31
CA LEU A 97 12.63 1.83 -1.20
C LEU A 97 13.21 2.33 0.13
N HIS A 98 12.33 2.44 1.13
CA HIS A 98 12.64 3.05 2.42
C HIS A 98 12.54 2.05 3.58
N LEU A 99 12.54 0.74 3.28
CA LEU A 99 12.31 -0.32 4.26
C LEU A 99 13.29 -1.50 4.10
N GLU A 100 14.01 -1.79 5.19
CA GLU A 100 15.06 -2.82 5.35
C GLU A 100 16.31 -2.67 4.45
N ASP A 101 17.27 -3.57 4.67
CA ASP A 101 18.55 -3.70 3.95
C ASP A 101 18.50 -4.68 2.77
N TYR A 102 17.33 -5.23 2.44
CA TYR A 102 17.09 -6.06 1.26
C TYR A 102 15.66 -5.91 0.73
N SER A 103 15.43 -6.32 -0.52
CA SER A 103 14.10 -6.34 -1.12
C SER A 103 13.84 -7.56 -1.98
N ILE A 104 12.69 -8.20 -1.81
CA ILE A 104 12.24 -9.28 -2.72
C ILE A 104 11.80 -8.75 -4.09
N TRP A 105 11.69 -7.42 -4.22
CA TRP A 105 11.24 -6.74 -5.43
C TRP A 105 12.41 -6.20 -6.28
N GLU A 106 13.65 -6.46 -5.89
CA GLU A 106 14.84 -6.09 -6.66
C GLU A 106 14.73 -6.62 -8.10
N GLY A 107 14.92 -5.74 -9.08
CA GLY A 107 14.82 -6.06 -10.51
C GLY A 107 13.38 -6.23 -11.03
N TYR A 108 12.34 -6.04 -10.21
CA TYR A 108 10.96 -6.09 -10.68
C TYR A 108 10.64 -4.83 -11.48
N ARG A 109 10.26 -5.01 -12.76
CA ARG A 109 9.89 -3.91 -13.65
C ARG A 109 8.50 -3.36 -13.35
N VAL A 110 8.45 -2.16 -12.77
CA VAL A 110 7.20 -1.42 -12.50
C VAL A 110 6.82 -0.53 -13.68
N LYS A 111 5.51 -0.38 -13.90
CA LYS A 111 4.91 0.59 -14.81
C LYS A 111 3.84 1.36 -14.06
N GLY A 112 4.05 2.65 -13.81
CA GLY A 112 3.22 3.45 -12.91
C GLY A 112 3.70 3.38 -11.45
N TRP A 113 3.95 4.53 -10.82
CA TRP A 113 4.49 4.60 -9.45
C TRP A 113 3.90 5.76 -8.63
N PRO A 114 3.60 5.57 -7.33
CA PRO A 114 3.24 6.66 -6.43
C PRO A 114 4.38 7.69 -6.33
N LYS A 115 4.09 8.97 -6.58
CA LYS A 115 5.08 10.05 -6.48
C LYS A 115 4.81 11.04 -5.37
N SER A 116 3.53 11.32 -5.13
CA SER A 116 3.14 12.32 -4.15
C SER A 116 1.97 11.80 -3.32
N VAL A 117 1.99 12.12 -2.03
CA VAL A 117 0.99 11.65 -1.06
C VAL A 117 0.53 12.83 -0.22
N VAL A 118 -0.77 13.04 -0.17
CA VAL A 118 -1.43 13.94 0.78
C VAL A 118 -2.02 13.06 1.88
N LEU A 119 -1.71 13.38 3.13
CA LEU A 119 -2.25 12.74 4.32
C LEU A 119 -3.03 13.81 5.09
N ARG A 120 -4.35 13.64 5.22
CA ARG A 120 -5.23 14.58 5.94
C ARG A 120 -5.06 16.05 5.51
N GLY A 121 -4.82 16.27 4.21
CA GLY A 121 -4.65 17.60 3.64
C GLY A 121 -3.23 18.16 3.73
N THR A 122 -2.28 17.44 4.34
CA THR A 122 -0.86 17.81 4.38
C THR A 122 -0.08 16.99 3.34
N ILE A 123 0.80 17.64 2.59
CA ILE A 123 1.71 16.95 1.67
C ILE A 123 2.73 16.17 2.49
N ALA A 124 2.58 14.85 2.53
CA ALA A 124 3.46 13.94 3.25
C ALA A 124 4.67 13.53 2.41
N VAL A 125 4.46 13.33 1.11
CA VAL A 125 5.49 12.99 0.12
C VAL A 125 5.29 13.87 -1.11
N LEU A 126 6.37 14.44 -1.65
CA LEU A 126 6.35 15.23 -2.89
C LEU A 126 7.46 14.75 -3.82
N GLU A 127 7.09 14.26 -5.00
CA GLU A 127 8.03 13.77 -6.02
C GLU A 127 9.04 12.74 -5.48
N GLY A 128 8.60 11.86 -4.58
CA GLY A 128 9.42 10.82 -3.95
C GLY A 128 10.10 11.25 -2.64
N GLU A 129 10.10 12.54 -2.30
CA GLU A 129 10.73 13.04 -1.09
C GLU A 129 9.75 13.07 0.09
N LEU A 130 10.13 12.47 1.21
CA LEU A 130 9.34 12.49 2.45
C LEU A 130 9.46 13.87 3.12
N LEU A 131 8.34 14.58 3.26
CA LEU A 131 8.26 15.92 3.84
C LEU A 131 7.68 15.95 5.26
N SER A 132 7.06 14.85 5.70
CA SER A 132 6.35 14.79 6.99
C SER A 132 7.03 13.86 8.00
N GLY A 133 6.92 14.23 9.28
CA GLY A 133 7.38 13.42 10.41
C GLY A 133 6.29 12.51 11.01
N PRO A 134 6.64 11.65 11.99
CA PRO A 134 5.79 10.57 12.50
C PRO A 134 4.52 11.02 13.25
N SER A 135 4.35 12.32 13.51
CA SER A 135 3.30 12.87 14.38
C SER A 135 1.93 13.07 13.72
N HIS A 136 1.78 12.79 12.42
CA HIS A 136 0.54 13.08 11.68
C HIS A 136 -0.49 11.93 11.71
N GLY A 137 -0.09 10.75 12.19
CA GLY A 137 -0.98 9.60 12.32
C GLY A 137 -1.95 9.74 13.51
N GLU A 138 -3.19 9.33 13.32
CA GLU A 138 -4.20 9.29 14.39
C GLU A 138 -4.93 7.94 14.37
N PHE A 139 -5.26 7.44 15.56
CA PHE A 139 -6.16 6.30 15.69
C PHE A 139 -7.56 6.67 15.22
N LEU A 140 -8.19 5.78 14.43
CA LEU A 140 -9.55 5.93 13.99
C LEU A 140 -10.45 4.88 14.67
N PRO A 141 -11.37 5.28 15.55
CA PRO A 141 -12.40 4.38 16.02
C PRO A 141 -13.27 3.96 14.83
N ARG A 142 -13.73 2.71 14.84
CA ARG A 142 -14.45 2.12 13.72
C ARG A 142 -15.72 1.41 14.19
N CYS A 143 -16.76 1.47 13.37
CA CYS A 143 -18.02 0.77 13.61
C CYS A 143 -18.31 -0.10 12.38
N ILE A 144 -18.15 -1.42 12.53
CA ILE A 144 -18.36 -2.38 11.45
C ILE A 144 -19.86 -2.68 11.38
N SER A 145 -20.45 -2.69 10.18
CA SER A 145 -21.85 -3.09 10.04
C SER A 145 -22.06 -4.56 10.41
N SER A 146 -23.24 -4.90 10.93
CA SER A 146 -23.60 -6.29 11.25
C SER A 146 -23.52 -7.19 10.01
N GLU A 147 -23.92 -6.69 8.85
CA GLU A 147 -23.83 -7.40 7.57
C GLU A 147 -22.40 -7.91 7.26
N ILE A 148 -21.37 -7.10 7.56
CA ILE A 148 -19.97 -7.50 7.37
C ILE A 148 -19.55 -8.58 8.38
N LEU A 149 -20.11 -8.56 9.59
CA LEU A 149 -19.82 -9.55 10.62
C LEU A 149 -20.51 -10.90 10.35
N GLU A 150 -21.65 -10.86 9.67
CA GLU A 150 -22.46 -12.04 9.35
C GLU A 150 -21.94 -12.82 8.13
N GLY A 151 -21.16 -12.19 7.25
CA GLY A 151 -20.53 -12.89 6.14
C GLY A 151 -19.82 -11.99 5.12
N PRO A 152 -19.32 -12.57 4.02
CA PRO A 152 -18.71 -11.81 2.94
C PRO A 152 -19.76 -10.90 2.28
N VAL A 153 -19.53 -9.58 2.35
CA VAL A 153 -20.37 -8.58 1.69
C VAL A 153 -19.73 -8.20 0.35
N CYS A 154 -20.55 -8.14 -0.70
CA CYS A 154 -20.14 -7.81 -2.06
C CYS A 154 -20.20 -6.31 -2.36
#